data_AF-A0AAU3PQX0-F1
#
_entry.id   AF-A0AAU3PQX0-F1
#
_cell.length_a   1.000
_cell.length_b   1.000
_cell.length_c   1.000
_cell.angle_alpha   90.00
_cell.angle_beta   90.00
_cell.angle_gamma   90.00
#
_symmetry.space_group_name_H-M   'P 1'
#
loop_
_entity.id
_entity.type
_entity.pdbx_description
1 polymer ?
#
loop_
_entity_poly.entity_id
_entity_poly.type
_entity_poly.pdbx_seq_one_letter_code
_entity_poly.pdbx_strand_id
1 'polypeptide(L)'
;MRRVGLLVIPAAMLTCLLPTAHAAAHTTGGSALPSNDGPHAWKAHPSDELACSMPLNIPQEPAFNHACKHHDGCYEGFPRDGEPTYWVSRLQCDDWFRADMTESCVEAYRLEPLSQCMTEVTAYYAAVRVGGSNGFHGPDNN
;
A
#
# COMPACT_ATOMS: atom_id res chain seq x y z
N MET A 1 3.12 67.50 24.20
CA MET A 1 3.99 66.54 23.48
C MET A 1 3.54 65.13 23.83
N ARG A 2 2.87 64.42 22.91
CA ARG A 2 2.21 63.13 23.15
C ARG A 2 3.14 62.01 22.68
N ARG A 3 3.67 61.21 23.61
CA ARG A 3 4.56 60.07 23.32
C ARG A 3 3.71 58.92 22.77
N VAL A 4 3.92 58.55 21.51
CA VAL A 4 3.37 57.32 20.92
C VAL A 4 4.34 56.20 21.27
N GLY A 5 3.96 55.35 22.23
CA GLY A 5 4.70 54.13 22.54
C GLY A 5 4.40 53.08 21.47
N LEU A 6 5.42 52.74 20.67
CA LEU A 6 5.35 51.66 19.69
C LEU A 6 5.37 50.33 20.47
N LEU A 7 4.24 49.62 20.50
CA LEU A 7 4.15 48.29 21.08
C LEU A 7 4.71 47.30 20.05
N VAL A 8 5.94 46.83 20.26
CA VAL A 8 6.52 45.74 19.46
C VAL A 8 5.97 44.43 20.03
N ILE A 9 5.01 43.84 19.33
CA ILE A 9 4.50 42.50 19.64
C ILE A 9 5.50 41.51 19.02
N PRO A 10 6.19 40.66 19.81
CA PRO A 10 7.01 39.60 19.24
C PRO A 10 6.07 38.56 18.61
N ALA A 11 6.13 38.43 17.29
CA ALA A 11 5.47 37.35 16.57
C ALA A 11 6.12 36.03 17.00
N ALA A 12 5.50 35.34 17.96
CA ALA A 12 5.84 33.96 18.26
C ALA A 12 5.54 33.13 17.01
N MET A 13 6.60 32.77 16.27
CA MET A 13 6.49 31.78 15.21
C MET A 13 6.15 30.45 15.88
N LEU A 14 4.85 30.15 15.91
CA LEU A 14 4.34 28.84 16.24
C LEU A 14 4.79 27.91 15.11
N THR A 15 5.96 27.30 15.27
CA THR A 15 6.40 26.17 14.46
C THR A 15 5.38 25.07 14.67
N CYS A 16 4.40 24.99 13.76
CA CYS A 16 3.56 23.82 13.63
C CYS A 16 4.50 22.63 13.40
N LEU A 17 4.79 21.90 14.46
CA LEU A 17 5.18 20.50 14.40
C LEU A 17 3.97 19.77 13.82
N LEU A 18 3.81 19.86 12.52
CA LEU A 18 2.90 18.99 11.80
C LEU A 18 3.39 17.58 12.11
N PRO A 19 2.59 16.71 12.74
CA PRO A 19 2.93 15.31 12.76
C PRO A 19 3.12 14.93 11.30
N THR A 20 4.32 14.44 10.97
CA THR A 20 4.59 13.82 9.68
C THR A 20 3.57 12.70 9.56
N ALA A 21 2.46 12.96 8.87
CA ALA A 21 1.51 11.94 8.52
C ALA A 21 2.33 10.89 7.78
N HIS A 22 2.50 9.72 8.40
CA HIS A 22 3.15 8.60 7.76
C HIS A 22 2.43 8.43 6.43
N ALA A 23 3.21 8.47 5.34
CA ALA A 23 2.67 8.54 4.00
C ALA A 23 1.55 7.51 3.87
N ALA A 24 0.35 8.01 3.55
CA ALA A 24 -0.82 7.25 3.17
C ALA A 24 -0.59 6.60 1.79
N ALA A 25 0.58 6.00 1.58
CA ALA A 25 0.86 5.19 0.41
C ALA A 25 -0.19 4.06 0.45
N HIS A 26 -1.20 4.20 -0.40
CA HIS A 26 -2.25 3.21 -0.68
C HIS A 26 -3.25 2.92 0.46
N THR A 27 -3.54 3.89 1.35
CA THR A 27 -4.74 3.80 2.23
C THR A 27 -6.02 4.31 1.55
N THR A 28 -5.93 4.63 0.24
CA THR A 28 -7.01 5.10 -0.63
C THR A 28 -6.89 4.42 -2.00
N GLY A 29 -7.95 4.44 -2.81
CA GLY A 29 -8.09 3.63 -4.05
C GLY A 29 -7.14 3.95 -5.22
N GLY A 30 -5.97 4.53 -4.99
CA GLY A 30 -4.93 4.70 -6.00
C GLY A 30 -4.01 3.48 -6.06
N SER A 31 -3.77 2.98 -7.26
CA SER A 31 -3.06 1.71 -7.46
C SER A 31 -1.61 1.74 -6.95
N ALA A 32 -1.19 0.65 -6.32
CA ALA A 32 0.19 0.38 -5.92
C ALA A 32 0.98 -0.12 -7.14
N LEU A 33 1.79 0.79 -7.70
CA LEU A 33 2.59 0.61 -8.91
C LEU A 33 4.12 0.62 -8.66
N PRO A 34 4.95 0.02 -9.53
CA PRO A 34 6.41 0.10 -9.39
C PRO A 34 6.94 1.53 -9.28
N SER A 35 6.39 2.47 -10.06
CA SER A 35 6.79 3.89 -10.03
C SER A 35 6.45 4.64 -8.75
N ASN A 36 5.57 4.11 -7.90
CA ASN A 36 5.16 4.73 -6.64
C ASN A 36 5.50 3.89 -5.40
N ASP A 37 6.43 2.94 -5.53
CA ASP A 37 7.02 2.25 -4.40
C ASP A 37 7.83 3.24 -3.54
N GLY A 38 7.61 3.19 -2.24
CA GLY A 38 8.15 4.11 -1.26
C GLY A 38 7.91 3.60 0.15
N PRO A 39 8.30 4.31 1.21
CA PRO A 39 8.11 3.82 2.57
C PRO A 39 6.64 3.56 2.90
N HIS A 40 6.33 2.38 3.40
CA HIS A 40 4.98 2.02 3.84
C HIS A 40 4.88 1.95 5.37
N ALA A 41 3.67 2.14 5.89
CA ALA A 41 3.39 2.08 7.33
C ALA A 41 3.33 0.64 7.89
N TRP A 42 3.62 -0.40 7.09
CA TRP A 42 3.65 -1.81 7.49
C TRP A 42 5.01 -2.32 7.89
N LYS A 43 5.01 -3.52 8.48
CA LYS A 43 6.21 -4.35 8.44
C LYS A 43 6.57 -4.65 6.99
N ALA A 44 7.76 -4.20 6.58
CA ALA A 44 8.33 -4.58 5.30
C ALA A 44 8.34 -6.11 5.18
N HIS A 45 8.00 -6.62 4.00
CA HIS A 45 8.11 -8.05 3.73
C HIS A 45 9.56 -8.48 4.02
N PRO A 46 9.83 -9.72 4.51
CA PRO A 46 11.19 -10.15 4.86
C PRO A 46 12.23 -9.96 3.75
N SER A 47 11.77 -9.82 2.50
CA SER A 47 12.54 -9.32 1.37
C SER A 47 11.77 -8.20 0.68
N ASP A 48 12.32 -6.99 0.68
CA ASP A 48 11.80 -5.86 -0.11
C ASP A 48 11.91 -6.09 -1.61
N GLU A 49 12.71 -7.07 -2.05
CA GLU A 49 12.90 -7.45 -3.46
C GLU A 49 11.99 -8.61 -3.89
N LEU A 50 11.38 -9.35 -2.94
CA LEU A 50 10.55 -10.53 -3.17
C LEU A 50 9.37 -10.54 -2.18
N ALA A 51 8.54 -9.49 -2.24
CA ALA A 51 7.46 -9.27 -1.30
C ALA A 51 6.26 -10.21 -1.50
N CYS A 52 6.15 -10.88 -2.65
CA CYS A 52 5.07 -11.84 -2.83
C CYS A 52 5.37 -13.10 -2.01
N SER A 53 4.57 -13.34 -0.96
CA SER A 53 4.54 -14.63 -0.28
C SER A 53 4.12 -15.72 -1.28
N MET A 54 4.86 -16.82 -1.35
CA MET A 54 4.75 -17.80 -2.45
C MET A 54 4.14 -19.13 -2.00
N PRO A 55 2.81 -19.29 -2.01
CA PRO A 55 2.20 -20.58 -1.70
C PRO A 55 2.03 -21.52 -2.90
N LEU A 56 2.24 -21.12 -4.17
CA LEU A 56 1.68 -21.88 -5.31
C LEU A 56 2.54 -22.06 -6.59
N ASN A 57 3.88 -22.02 -6.52
CA ASN A 57 4.77 -22.18 -7.71
C ASN A 57 4.45 -21.22 -8.89
N ILE A 58 3.75 -20.11 -8.62
CA ILE A 58 3.50 -19.07 -9.61
C ILE A 58 4.83 -18.33 -9.82
N PRO A 59 5.30 -18.11 -11.06
CA PRO A 59 6.52 -17.34 -11.28
C PRO A 59 6.48 -15.99 -10.56
N GLN A 60 7.60 -15.57 -9.98
CA GLN A 60 7.71 -14.23 -9.43
C GLN A 60 7.72 -13.21 -10.56
N GLU A 61 6.79 -12.26 -10.48
CA GLU A 61 6.76 -11.10 -11.37
C GLU A 61 7.25 -9.87 -10.61
N PRO A 62 8.45 -9.33 -10.90
CA PRO A 62 9.02 -8.18 -10.21
C PRO A 62 8.09 -6.95 -10.20
N ALA A 63 7.30 -6.74 -11.25
CA ALA A 63 6.33 -5.65 -11.33
C ALA A 63 5.22 -5.75 -10.25
N PHE A 64 4.99 -6.93 -9.68
CA PHE A 64 3.97 -7.15 -8.65
C PHE A 64 4.50 -6.98 -7.23
N ASN A 65 5.79 -6.76 -7.04
CA ASN A 65 6.40 -6.64 -5.72
C ASN A 65 5.69 -5.59 -4.84
N HIS A 66 5.43 -4.39 -5.38
CA HIS A 66 4.75 -3.33 -4.64
C HIS A 66 3.27 -3.63 -4.39
N ALA A 67 2.58 -4.27 -5.35
CA ALA A 67 1.21 -4.76 -5.18
C ALA A 67 1.12 -5.79 -4.04
N CYS A 68 2.08 -6.71 -3.94
CA CYS A 68 2.17 -7.70 -2.87
C CYS A 68 2.36 -7.04 -1.50
N LYS A 69 3.27 -6.06 -1.38
CA LYS A 69 3.44 -5.27 -0.15
C LYS A 69 2.11 -4.61 0.25
N HIS A 70 1.42 -3.97 -0.68
CA HIS A 70 0.13 -3.34 -0.40
C HIS A 70 -0.94 -4.35 0.07
N HIS A 71 -1.00 -5.52 -0.56
CA HIS A 71 -1.94 -6.59 -0.19
C HIS A 71 -1.69 -7.16 1.20
N ASP A 72 -0.45 -7.55 1.52
CA ASP A 72 -0.09 -8.08 2.85
C ASP A 72 -0.46 -7.09 3.94
N GLY A 73 -0.24 -5.84 3.64
CA GLY A 73 -0.57 -4.77 4.52
C GLY A 73 -2.07 -4.57 4.76
N CYS A 74 -2.87 -4.67 3.70
CA CYS A 74 -4.32 -4.68 3.79
C CYS A 74 -4.80 -5.84 4.68
N TYR A 75 -4.15 -7.01 4.57
CA TYR A 75 -4.41 -8.19 5.40
C TYR A 75 -4.04 -8.00 6.87
N GLU A 76 -2.95 -7.29 7.17
CA GLU A 76 -2.56 -6.93 8.54
C GLU A 76 -3.47 -5.86 9.17
N GLY A 77 -4.13 -5.04 8.34
CA GLY A 77 -5.17 -4.10 8.78
C GLY A 77 -4.66 -2.76 9.30
N PHE A 78 -3.69 -2.15 8.61
CA PHE A 78 -2.98 -0.90 8.96
C PHE A 78 -3.53 0.02 10.08
N PRO A 79 -2.66 0.62 10.94
CA PRO A 79 -1.19 0.65 10.85
C PRO A 79 -0.38 -0.18 11.85
N ARG A 80 0.88 -0.52 11.47
CA ARG A 80 1.87 -1.35 12.18
C ARG A 80 2.12 -0.96 13.63
N ASP A 81 2.12 0.34 13.91
CA ASP A 81 2.37 0.92 15.22
C ASP A 81 1.10 1.65 15.69
N GLY A 82 0.10 0.85 16.07
CA GLY A 82 -1.21 1.32 16.49
C GLY A 82 -2.20 0.17 16.57
N GLU A 83 -3.46 0.49 16.85
CA GLU A 83 -4.55 -0.48 16.73
C GLU A 83 -4.84 -0.73 15.25
N PRO A 84 -4.80 -1.99 14.77
CA PRO A 84 -5.28 -2.33 13.45
C PRO A 84 -6.72 -1.86 13.28
N THR A 85 -7.01 -1.23 12.15
CA THR A 85 -8.30 -0.56 11.92
C THR A 85 -9.28 -1.40 11.08
N TYR A 86 -8.77 -2.42 10.37
CA TYR A 86 -9.52 -3.39 9.54
C TYR A 86 -10.79 -2.82 8.88
N TRP A 87 -10.65 -1.74 8.10
CA TRP A 87 -11.79 -1.01 7.54
C TRP A 87 -12.34 -1.62 6.23
N VAL A 88 -11.70 -2.65 5.68
CA VAL A 88 -12.10 -3.35 4.43
C VAL A 88 -12.15 -4.86 4.63
N SER A 89 -12.93 -5.56 3.79
CA SER A 89 -13.01 -7.02 3.80
C SER A 89 -11.82 -7.67 3.10
N ARG A 90 -11.59 -8.98 3.34
CA ARG A 90 -10.61 -9.78 2.60
C ARG A 90 -10.80 -9.67 1.09
N LEU A 91 -12.05 -9.80 0.63
CA LEU A 91 -12.37 -9.71 -0.80
C LEU A 91 -11.94 -8.35 -1.37
N GLN A 92 -12.16 -7.27 -0.62
CA GLN A 92 -11.78 -5.94 -1.06
C GLN A 92 -10.26 -5.76 -1.12
N CYS A 93 -9.49 -6.34 -0.19
CA CYS A 93 -8.03 -6.41 -0.30
C CYS A 93 -7.60 -7.16 -1.56
N ASP A 94 -8.22 -8.32 -1.84
CA ASP A 94 -7.88 -9.14 -3.02
C ASP A 94 -8.21 -8.41 -4.33
N ASP A 95 -9.33 -7.68 -4.37
CA ASP A 95 -9.75 -6.91 -5.55
C ASP A 95 -8.82 -5.72 -5.82
N TRP A 96 -8.36 -5.03 -4.77
CA TRP A 96 -7.32 -4.00 -4.89
C TRP A 96 -6.00 -4.60 -5.37
N PHE A 97 -5.59 -5.74 -4.82
CA PHE A 97 -4.39 -6.44 -5.27
C PHE A 97 -4.43 -6.78 -6.77
N ARG A 98 -5.58 -7.24 -7.27
CA ARG A 98 -5.77 -7.48 -8.71
C ARG A 98 -5.65 -6.20 -9.53
N ALA A 99 -6.23 -5.10 -9.06
CA ALA A 99 -6.17 -3.80 -9.74
C ALA A 99 -4.72 -3.28 -9.78
N ASP A 100 -4.00 -3.37 -8.66
CA ASP A 100 -2.60 -2.97 -8.55
C ASP A 100 -1.73 -3.74 -9.56
N MET A 101 -1.80 -5.07 -9.57
CA MET A 101 -1.04 -5.89 -10.51
C MET A 101 -1.41 -5.59 -11.98
N THR A 102 -2.69 -5.32 -12.26
CA THR A 102 -3.13 -4.95 -13.61
C THR A 102 -2.47 -3.65 -14.08
N GLU A 103 -2.47 -2.63 -13.23
CA GLU A 103 -1.86 -1.35 -13.54
C GLU A 103 -0.31 -1.47 -13.57
N SER A 104 0.28 -2.32 -12.73
CA SER A 104 1.72 -2.66 -12.79
C SER A 104 2.10 -3.28 -14.12
N CYS A 105 1.26 -4.16 -14.68
CA CYS A 105 1.47 -4.70 -16.03
C CYS A 105 1.46 -3.59 -17.08
N VAL A 106 0.48 -2.69 -17.03
CA VAL A 106 0.36 -1.56 -17.97
C VAL A 106 1.59 -0.65 -17.90
N GLU A 107 2.10 -0.42 -16.69
CA GLU A 107 3.30 0.38 -16.48
C GLU A 107 4.58 -0.31 -16.99
N ALA A 108 4.84 -1.53 -16.53
CA ALA A 108 6.10 -2.23 -16.77
C ALA A 108 6.25 -2.69 -18.23
N TYR A 109 5.14 -3.10 -18.87
CA TYR A 109 5.14 -3.70 -20.21
C TYR A 109 4.57 -2.76 -21.27
N ARG A 110 4.70 -1.43 -21.09
CA ARG A 110 4.11 -0.42 -21.99
C ARG A 110 4.41 -0.62 -23.48
N LEU A 111 5.55 -1.21 -23.81
CA LEU A 111 6.00 -1.47 -25.19
C LEU A 111 6.01 -2.97 -25.55
N GLU A 112 5.56 -3.83 -24.64
CA GLU A 112 5.58 -5.28 -24.76
C GLU A 112 4.15 -5.85 -24.72
N PRO A 113 3.94 -7.09 -25.17
CA PRO A 113 2.63 -7.74 -25.05
C PRO A 113 2.23 -7.94 -23.57
N LEU A 114 1.10 -7.34 -23.16
CA LEU A 114 0.56 -7.47 -21.81
C LEU A 114 0.05 -8.88 -21.45
N SER A 115 -0.15 -9.76 -22.44
CA SER A 115 -0.86 -11.03 -22.26
C SER A 115 -0.22 -11.96 -21.24
N GLN A 116 1.12 -11.98 -21.17
CA GLN A 116 1.84 -12.82 -20.21
C GLN A 116 1.68 -12.27 -18.79
N CYS A 117 1.94 -10.98 -18.59
CA CYS A 117 1.76 -10.32 -17.29
C CYS A 117 0.30 -10.47 -16.78
N MET A 118 -0.69 -10.26 -17.65
CA MET A 118 -2.11 -10.44 -17.28
C MET A 118 -2.50 -11.89 -16.94
N THR A 119 -1.77 -12.88 -17.48
CA THR A 119 -1.95 -14.29 -17.07
C THR A 119 -1.48 -14.48 -15.63
N GLU A 120 -0.38 -13.85 -15.26
CA GLU A 120 0.15 -13.89 -13.89
C GLU A 120 -0.77 -13.13 -12.92
N VAL A 121 -1.31 -11.96 -13.29
CA VAL A 121 -2.36 -11.26 -12.50
C VAL A 121 -3.49 -12.23 -12.11
N THR A 122 -3.94 -13.03 -13.08
CA THR A 122 -5.02 -14.00 -12.86
C THR A 122 -4.59 -15.11 -11.90
N ALA A 123 -3.38 -15.63 -12.05
CA ALA A 123 -2.84 -16.67 -11.19
C ALA A 123 -2.66 -16.18 -9.73
N TYR A 124 -2.09 -15.00 -9.54
CA TYR A 124 -1.89 -14.38 -8.25
C TYR A 124 -3.22 -14.07 -7.55
N TYR A 125 -4.20 -13.51 -8.27
CA TYR A 125 -5.53 -13.28 -7.70
C TYR A 125 -6.19 -14.61 -7.29
N ALA A 126 -6.16 -15.62 -8.14
CA ALA A 126 -6.70 -16.94 -7.79
C ALA A 126 -6.02 -17.55 -6.56
N ALA A 127 -4.70 -17.37 -6.42
CA ALA A 127 -3.93 -17.83 -5.27
C ALA A 127 -4.42 -17.24 -3.95
N VAL A 128 -4.57 -15.91 -3.87
CA VAL A 128 -5.04 -15.25 -2.64
C VAL A 128 -6.51 -15.56 -2.37
N ARG A 129 -7.34 -15.75 -3.40
CA ARG A 129 -8.74 -16.16 -3.24
C ARG A 129 -8.89 -17.55 -2.63
N VAL A 130 -7.99 -18.48 -2.94
CA VAL A 130 -8.01 -19.86 -2.43
C VAL A 130 -7.27 -20.00 -1.09
N GLY A 131 -6.10 -19.37 -0.95
CA GLY A 131 -5.20 -19.59 0.19
C GLY A 131 -5.09 -18.42 1.18
N GLY A 132 -5.62 -17.24 0.84
CA GLY A 132 -5.40 -16.00 1.60
C GLY A 132 -6.17 -15.91 2.91
N SER A 133 -7.16 -16.78 3.17
CA SER A 133 -7.97 -16.71 4.39
C SER A 133 -7.14 -16.77 5.68
N ASN A 134 -6.06 -17.55 5.69
CA ASN A 134 -5.20 -17.70 6.87
C ASN A 134 -4.28 -16.50 7.11
N GLY A 135 -4.09 -15.64 6.11
CA GLY A 135 -3.26 -14.43 6.23
C GLY A 135 -4.06 -13.18 6.58
N PHE A 136 -5.39 -13.19 6.39
CA PHE A 136 -6.24 -12.05 6.71
C PHE A 136 -6.52 -12.01 8.21
N HIS A 137 -6.17 -10.91 8.87
CA HIS A 137 -6.33 -10.77 10.32
C HIS A 137 -7.53 -9.90 10.72
N GLY A 138 -8.32 -9.41 9.75
CA GLY A 138 -9.54 -8.64 10.02
C GLY A 138 -10.74 -9.51 10.40
N PRO A 139 -11.86 -8.89 10.81
CA PRO A 139 -13.09 -9.62 11.13
C PRO A 139 -13.60 -10.40 9.90
N ASP A 140 -13.99 -11.65 10.12
CA ASP A 140 -14.48 -12.58 9.10
C ASP A 140 -15.77 -12.07 8.45
N ASN A 141 -15.62 -11.28 7.38
CA ASN A 141 -16.72 -10.70 6.61
C ASN A 141 -16.81 -11.34 5.21
N ASN A 142 -16.69 -12.67 5.13
CA ASN A 142 -16.66 -13.45 3.88
C ASN A 142 -17.61 -12.95 2.78
#